data_AF-A0A093HIH7-F1
#
_entry.id   AF-A0A093HIH7-F1
#
_cell.length_a   1.000
_cell.length_b   1.000
_cell.length_c   1.000
_cell.angle_alpha   90.00
_cell.angle_beta   90.00
_cell.angle_gamma   90.00
#
_symmetry.space_group_name_H-M   'P 1'
#
loop_
_entity.id
_entity.type
_entity.pdbx_description
1 polymer ?
#
loop_
_entity_poly.entity_id
_entity_poly.type
_entity_poly.pdbx_seq_one_letter_code
_entity_poly.pdbx_strand_id
1 'polypeptide(L)'
;RRSFTQSMQCLRPDKPWTTKLSSAGLVYCHFGSQILAGLLELPEDSPVVTMLYDKLYENFVEEIDAIDNGISQRDGEPRYALTTNLRARGGPLSILQAGFKRAMELVGGEFMERLDYYHRAWLPARALVEEAIQRRFEVDTSGEVLEFPQGGCPWKEHIFSLEKELALPKTLQLVLYPDRSGQWRVQSVPVEPHAFESR
;
A
#
# COMPACT_ATOMS: atom_id res chain seq x y z
N ARG A 1 -31.07 7.36 -12.99
CA ARG A 1 -30.16 8.48 -12.66
C ARG A 1 -28.76 7.90 -12.42
N ARG A 2 -27.81 8.08 -13.34
CA ARG A 2 -26.37 7.80 -13.16
C ARG A 2 -25.60 9.10 -13.38
N SER A 3 -25.80 10.07 -12.49
CA SER A 3 -25.23 11.42 -12.61
C SER A 3 -23.91 11.60 -11.87
N PHE A 4 -23.52 10.64 -11.02
CA PHE A 4 -22.29 10.74 -10.27
C PHE A 4 -21.10 10.32 -11.13
N THR A 5 -20.13 11.22 -11.29
CA THR A 5 -18.91 11.05 -12.11
C THR A 5 -17.67 11.56 -11.39
N GLN A 6 -17.75 11.82 -10.09
CA GLN A 6 -16.64 12.41 -9.33
C GLN A 6 -15.63 11.33 -8.92
N SER A 7 -14.35 11.70 -8.88
CA SER A 7 -13.24 10.92 -8.33
C SER A 7 -12.88 11.40 -6.92
N MET A 8 -11.93 10.72 -6.27
CA MET A 8 -11.36 11.21 -5.00
C MET A 8 -10.81 12.63 -5.17
N GLN A 9 -10.03 12.89 -6.23
CA GLN A 9 -9.47 14.21 -6.52
C GLN A 9 -10.56 15.30 -6.70
N CYS A 10 -11.71 14.97 -7.29
CA CYS A 10 -12.80 15.95 -7.43
C CYS A 10 -13.36 16.40 -6.08
N LEU A 11 -13.37 15.53 -5.07
CA LEU A 11 -13.95 15.78 -3.76
C LEU A 11 -12.89 16.21 -2.72
N ARG A 12 -11.64 15.79 -2.92
CA ARG A 12 -10.46 16.09 -2.10
C ARG A 12 -9.30 16.49 -3.03
N PRO A 13 -9.18 17.78 -3.39
CA PRO A 13 -8.21 18.26 -4.38
C PRO A 13 -6.73 18.05 -4.01
N ASP A 14 -6.43 17.75 -2.75
CA ASP A 14 -5.10 17.38 -2.26
C ASP A 14 -4.69 15.95 -2.65
N LYS A 15 -5.63 15.14 -3.17
CA LYS A 15 -5.39 13.74 -3.55
C LYS A 15 -5.18 13.57 -5.06
N PRO A 16 -4.30 12.65 -5.50
CA PRO A 16 -3.96 12.50 -6.91
C PRO A 16 -4.91 11.59 -7.71
N TRP A 17 -5.80 10.82 -7.05
CA TRP A 17 -6.53 9.74 -7.70
C TRP A 17 -7.72 10.23 -8.51
N THR A 18 -7.72 9.88 -9.80
CA THR A 18 -8.73 10.29 -10.79
C THR A 18 -9.74 9.20 -11.11
N THR A 19 -9.56 8.00 -10.53
CA THR A 19 -10.53 6.90 -10.63
C THR A 19 -11.88 7.35 -10.11
N LYS A 20 -12.93 7.15 -10.91
CA LYS A 20 -14.30 7.47 -10.52
C LYS A 20 -14.70 6.64 -9.30
N LEU A 21 -15.30 7.26 -8.28
CA LEU A 21 -15.69 6.54 -7.07
C LEU A 21 -16.90 5.63 -7.32
N SER A 22 -16.86 4.43 -6.76
CA SER A 22 -18.02 3.57 -6.53
C SER A 22 -18.74 3.99 -5.24
N SER A 23 -19.78 3.25 -4.84
CA SER A 23 -20.38 3.46 -3.51
C SER A 23 -19.38 3.19 -2.38
N ALA A 24 -18.49 2.21 -2.54
CA ALA A 24 -17.47 1.91 -1.53
C ALA A 24 -16.45 3.04 -1.41
N GLY A 25 -15.93 3.51 -2.55
CA GLY A 25 -15.01 4.65 -2.61
C GLY A 25 -15.61 5.93 -2.07
N LEU A 26 -16.90 6.19 -2.31
CA LEU A 26 -17.59 7.38 -1.78
C LEU A 26 -17.75 7.31 -0.26
N VAL A 27 -18.12 6.15 0.29
CA VAL A 27 -18.17 5.94 1.74
C VAL A 27 -16.79 6.15 2.35
N TYR A 28 -15.74 5.59 1.73
CA TYR A 28 -14.36 5.80 2.18
C TYR A 28 -13.91 7.26 2.07
N CYS A 29 -14.28 7.95 0.99
CA CYS A 29 -14.01 9.37 0.77
C CYS A 29 -14.51 10.23 1.94
N HIS A 30 -15.72 9.96 2.44
CA HIS A 30 -16.34 10.75 3.51
C HIS A 30 -16.00 10.28 4.92
N PHE A 31 -15.95 8.97 5.14
CA PHE A 31 -15.86 8.39 6.49
C PHE A 31 -14.57 7.61 6.75
N GLY A 32 -13.70 7.44 5.74
CA GLY A 32 -12.48 6.64 5.88
C GLY A 32 -11.58 7.16 7.00
N SER A 33 -11.33 8.47 7.07
CA SER A 33 -10.53 9.08 8.16
C SER A 33 -11.16 8.85 9.53
N GLN A 34 -12.48 9.01 9.67
CA GLN A 34 -13.21 8.76 10.93
C GLN A 34 -13.15 7.29 11.36
N ILE A 35 -13.32 6.37 10.41
CA ILE A 35 -13.24 4.92 10.66
C ILE A 35 -11.83 4.57 11.15
N LEU A 36 -10.80 5.05 10.46
CA LEU A 36 -9.41 4.80 10.84
C LEU A 36 -9.05 5.40 12.19
N ALA A 37 -9.48 6.64 12.45
CA ALA A 37 -9.30 7.32 13.73
C ALA A 37 -9.90 6.49 14.88
N GLY A 38 -11.13 5.99 14.70
CA GLY A 38 -11.80 5.14 15.68
C GLY A 38 -11.14 3.78 15.88
N LEU A 39 -10.66 3.14 14.81
CA LEU A 39 -9.98 1.83 14.89
C LEU A 39 -8.58 1.92 15.53
N LEU A 40 -7.90 3.05 15.36
CA LEU A 40 -6.53 3.27 15.86
C LEU A 40 -6.50 4.02 17.20
N GLU A 41 -7.65 4.51 17.67
CA GLU A 41 -7.75 5.38 18.85
C GLU A 41 -6.89 6.65 18.73
N LEU A 42 -6.88 7.25 17.54
CA LEU A 42 -6.10 8.46 17.21
C LEU A 42 -7.01 9.63 16.77
N PRO A 43 -6.55 10.89 16.88
CA PRO A 43 -7.24 12.02 16.26
C PRO A 43 -7.39 11.84 14.74
N GLU A 44 -8.54 12.25 14.19
CA GLU A 44 -8.82 12.13 12.75
C GLU A 44 -7.83 12.90 11.87
N ASP A 45 -7.34 14.03 12.35
CA ASP A 45 -6.36 14.90 11.69
C ASP A 45 -4.90 14.49 11.95
N SER A 46 -4.68 13.34 12.62
CA SER A 46 -3.34 12.80 12.84
C SER A 46 -2.62 12.54 11.51
N PRO A 47 -1.30 12.84 11.42
CA PRO A 47 -0.49 12.45 10.26
C PRO A 47 -0.51 10.94 10.00
N VAL A 48 -0.65 10.12 11.05
CA VAL A 48 -0.75 8.65 10.93
C VAL A 48 -2.05 8.27 10.23
N VAL A 49 -3.19 8.85 10.65
CA VAL A 49 -4.49 8.59 10.02
C VAL A 49 -4.48 9.04 8.55
N THR A 50 -3.90 10.22 8.28
CA THR A 50 -3.77 10.74 6.91
C THR A 50 -2.95 9.80 6.02
N MET A 51 -1.82 9.29 6.52
CA MET A 51 -0.95 8.40 5.76
C MET A 51 -1.60 7.03 5.52
N LEU A 52 -2.24 6.46 6.53
CA LEU A 52 -2.94 5.17 6.43
C LEU A 52 -4.18 5.28 5.54
N TYR A 53 -4.87 6.43 5.56
CA TYR A 53 -5.95 6.72 4.63
C TYR A 53 -5.48 6.62 3.18
N ASP A 54 -4.34 7.25 2.87
CA ASP A 54 -3.80 7.24 1.52
C ASP A 54 -3.36 5.85 1.09
N LYS A 55 -2.65 5.13 1.98
CA LYS A 55 -2.19 3.76 1.70
C LYS A 55 -3.33 2.79 1.46
N LEU A 56 -4.39 2.86 2.27
CA LEU A 56 -5.56 1.97 2.12
C LEU A 56 -6.43 2.35 0.93
N TYR A 57 -6.53 3.62 0.57
CA TYR A 57 -7.20 3.97 -0.67
C TYR A 57 -6.46 3.41 -1.88
N GLU A 58 -5.18 3.78 -2.03
CA GLU A 58 -4.31 3.40 -3.15
C GLU A 58 -4.21 1.88 -3.35
N ASN A 59 -4.04 1.13 -2.25
CA ASN A 59 -3.70 -0.29 -2.33
C ASN A 59 -4.89 -1.24 -2.06
N PHE A 60 -6.10 -0.70 -1.93
CA PHE A 60 -7.29 -1.52 -1.68
C PHE A 60 -8.57 -0.92 -2.25
N VAL A 61 -8.95 0.29 -1.86
CA VAL A 61 -10.26 0.87 -2.26
C VAL A 61 -10.29 1.29 -3.72
N GLU A 62 -9.19 1.82 -4.27
CA GLU A 62 -9.13 2.25 -5.67
C GLU A 62 -9.33 1.08 -6.65
N GLU A 63 -8.82 -0.13 -6.33
CA GLU A 63 -9.09 -1.33 -7.13
C GLU A 63 -10.61 -1.63 -7.20
N ILE A 64 -11.31 -1.49 -6.08
CA ILE A 64 -12.76 -1.71 -5.99
C ILE A 64 -13.49 -0.67 -6.86
N ASP A 65 -13.09 0.61 -6.75
CA ASP A 65 -13.64 1.69 -7.55
C ASP A 65 -13.45 1.47 -9.06
N ALA A 66 -12.25 1.07 -9.48
CA ALA A 66 -11.95 0.78 -10.87
C ALA A 66 -12.80 -0.39 -11.39
N ILE A 67 -12.85 -1.51 -10.67
CA ILE A 67 -13.60 -2.71 -11.06
C ILE A 67 -15.11 -2.44 -11.16
N ASP A 68 -15.68 -1.69 -10.21
CA ASP A 68 -17.11 -1.36 -10.19
C ASP A 68 -17.50 -0.38 -11.30
N ASN A 69 -16.56 0.46 -11.75
CA ASN A 69 -16.76 1.35 -12.89
C ASN A 69 -16.37 0.72 -14.23
N GLY A 70 -15.90 -0.53 -14.25
CA GLY A 70 -15.49 -1.23 -15.48
C GLY A 70 -14.21 -0.66 -16.09
N ILE A 71 -13.33 -0.09 -15.28
CA ILE A 71 -12.04 0.45 -15.69
C ILE A 71 -11.02 -0.69 -15.67
N SER A 72 -10.35 -0.91 -16.80
CA SER A 72 -9.27 -1.88 -16.91
C SER A 72 -8.00 -1.37 -16.22
N GLN A 73 -7.18 -2.28 -15.67
CA GLN A 73 -5.90 -1.93 -15.04
C GLN A 73 -4.92 -1.24 -16.01
N ARG A 74 -5.03 -1.53 -17.30
CA ARG A 74 -4.22 -0.96 -18.37
C ARG A 74 -4.99 -0.94 -19.68
N ASP A 75 -4.59 -0.07 -20.59
CA ASP A 75 -5.16 -0.01 -21.93
C ASP A 75 -4.80 -1.23 -22.78
N GLY A 76 -5.69 -1.57 -23.73
CA GLY A 76 -5.54 -2.68 -24.66
C GLY A 76 -5.94 -4.04 -24.09
N GLU A 77 -5.76 -5.08 -24.91
CA GLU A 77 -6.17 -6.44 -24.55
C GLU A 77 -5.23 -7.06 -23.51
N PRO A 78 -5.76 -7.61 -22.40
CA PRO A 78 -4.94 -8.28 -21.40
C PRO A 78 -4.35 -9.57 -21.97
N ARG A 79 -3.08 -9.85 -21.66
CA ARG A 79 -2.41 -11.11 -22.07
C ARG A 79 -2.92 -12.33 -21.32
N TYR A 80 -3.50 -12.14 -20.14
CA TYR A 80 -4.08 -13.18 -19.28
C TYR A 80 -5.17 -12.57 -18.40
N ALA A 81 -6.11 -13.39 -17.93
CA ALA A 81 -7.17 -12.97 -17.02
C ALA A 81 -6.74 -13.08 -15.56
N LEU A 82 -7.04 -12.05 -14.76
CA LEU A 82 -6.93 -12.10 -13.30
C LEU A 82 -8.26 -12.61 -12.71
N THR A 83 -8.23 -13.78 -12.07
CA THR A 83 -9.43 -14.47 -11.56
C THR A 83 -9.56 -14.42 -10.03
N THR A 84 -8.68 -13.69 -9.35
CA THR A 84 -8.57 -13.66 -7.88
C THR A 84 -8.73 -12.26 -7.27
N ASN A 85 -9.21 -11.28 -8.03
CA ASN A 85 -9.54 -9.96 -7.47
C ASN A 85 -10.68 -10.06 -6.43
N LEU A 86 -10.87 -9.01 -5.64
CA LEU A 86 -11.83 -9.01 -4.54
C LEU A 86 -13.26 -9.34 -5.02
N ARG A 87 -13.65 -8.82 -6.19
CA ARG A 87 -14.94 -9.11 -6.83
C ARG A 87 -15.09 -10.59 -7.19
N ALA A 88 -14.05 -11.21 -7.75
CA ALA A 88 -14.07 -12.63 -8.11
C ALA A 88 -14.10 -13.54 -6.87
N ARG A 89 -13.39 -13.17 -5.80
CA ARG A 89 -13.34 -13.92 -4.53
C ARG A 89 -14.60 -13.77 -3.68
N GLY A 90 -15.31 -12.64 -3.81
CA GLY A 90 -16.67 -12.48 -3.28
C GLY A 90 -17.68 -13.42 -3.93
N GLY A 91 -17.37 -13.97 -5.12
CA GLY A 91 -18.18 -14.95 -5.85
C GLY A 91 -19.49 -14.38 -6.41
N PRO A 92 -20.25 -15.16 -7.19
CA PRO A 92 -21.66 -14.89 -7.41
C PRO A 92 -22.38 -15.08 -6.08
N LEU A 93 -22.41 -14.01 -5.29
CA LEU A 93 -23.17 -13.93 -4.05
C LEU A 93 -24.59 -14.33 -4.42
N SER A 94 -25.08 -15.44 -3.88
CA SER A 94 -26.51 -15.68 -3.91
C SER A 94 -27.14 -14.42 -3.31
N ILE A 95 -28.18 -13.90 -3.95
CA ILE A 95 -28.92 -12.68 -3.55
C ILE A 95 -29.45 -12.78 -2.09
N LEU A 96 -29.25 -13.93 -1.45
CA LEU A 96 -29.54 -14.25 -0.07
C LEU A 96 -28.54 -13.64 0.92
N GLN A 97 -29.05 -13.25 2.07
CA GLN A 97 -28.34 -12.68 3.22
C GLN A 97 -27.03 -13.40 3.62
N ALA A 98 -26.97 -14.72 3.46
CA ALA A 98 -25.78 -15.52 3.78
C ALA A 98 -24.58 -15.19 2.86
N GLY A 99 -24.83 -14.94 1.57
CA GLY A 99 -23.80 -14.49 0.64
C GLY A 99 -23.24 -13.15 1.06
N PHE A 100 -24.12 -12.16 1.26
CA PHE A 100 -23.74 -10.82 1.70
C PHE A 100 -22.90 -10.84 2.99
N LYS A 101 -23.28 -11.64 4.00
CA LYS A 101 -22.51 -11.79 5.24
C LYS A 101 -21.09 -12.31 4.98
N ARG A 102 -20.96 -13.34 4.15
CA ARG A 102 -19.64 -13.90 3.78
C ARG A 102 -18.77 -12.88 3.02
N ALA A 103 -19.36 -12.09 2.14
CA ALA A 103 -18.63 -11.01 1.47
C ALA A 103 -18.16 -9.94 2.45
N MET A 104 -19.02 -9.52 3.39
CA MET A 104 -18.63 -8.56 4.43
C MET A 104 -17.48 -9.09 5.30
N GLU A 105 -17.53 -10.36 5.71
CA GLU A 105 -16.45 -10.98 6.50
C GLU A 105 -15.14 -11.03 5.71
N LEU A 106 -15.18 -11.39 4.43
CA LEU A 106 -14.00 -11.45 3.56
C LEU A 106 -13.38 -10.07 3.35
N VAL A 107 -14.18 -9.11 2.88
CA VAL A 107 -13.74 -7.73 2.57
C VAL A 107 -13.29 -7.03 3.84
N GLY A 108 -14.04 -7.19 4.93
CA GLY A 108 -13.71 -6.62 6.23
C GLY A 108 -12.43 -7.19 6.81
N GLY A 109 -12.24 -8.52 6.75
CA GLY A 109 -11.00 -9.16 7.18
C GLY A 109 -9.79 -8.65 6.41
N GLU A 110 -9.91 -8.57 5.08
CA GLU A 110 -8.84 -8.05 4.21
C GLU A 110 -8.51 -6.57 4.45
N PHE A 111 -9.51 -5.75 4.76
CA PHE A 111 -9.30 -4.36 5.15
C PHE A 111 -8.52 -4.28 6.46
N MET A 112 -8.93 -5.06 7.47
CA MET A 112 -8.28 -5.07 8.78
C MET A 112 -6.85 -5.61 8.73
N GLU A 113 -6.60 -6.66 7.94
CA GLU A 113 -5.24 -7.20 7.75
C GLU A 113 -4.31 -6.17 7.10
N ARG A 114 -4.79 -5.43 6.09
CA ARG A 114 -4.02 -4.35 5.46
C ARG A 114 -3.77 -3.20 6.41
N LEU A 115 -4.79 -2.78 7.17
CA LEU A 115 -4.64 -1.73 8.17
C LEU A 115 -3.59 -2.13 9.23
N ASP A 116 -3.68 -3.36 9.74
CA ASP A 116 -2.74 -3.88 10.73
C ASP A 116 -1.32 -3.93 10.19
N TYR A 117 -1.13 -4.43 8.96
CA TYR A 117 0.15 -4.42 8.28
C TYR A 117 0.72 -3.00 8.14
N TYR A 118 -0.07 -2.06 7.62
CA TYR A 118 0.41 -0.71 7.38
C TYR A 118 0.75 0.01 8.69
N HIS A 119 -0.08 -0.15 9.71
CA HIS A 119 0.12 0.50 11.00
C HIS A 119 1.27 -0.11 11.81
N ARG A 120 1.34 -1.45 11.90
CA ARG A 120 2.25 -2.14 12.82
C ARG A 120 3.58 -2.56 12.20
N ALA A 121 3.66 -2.67 10.87
CA ALA A 121 4.87 -3.10 10.18
C ALA A 121 5.41 -2.04 9.23
N TRP A 122 4.59 -1.57 8.29
CA TRP A 122 5.06 -0.64 7.24
C TRP A 122 5.42 0.74 7.79
N LEU A 123 4.54 1.36 8.59
CA LEU A 123 4.78 2.68 9.14
C LEU A 123 6.05 2.77 10.01
N PRO A 124 6.25 1.91 11.03
CA PRO A 124 7.45 1.97 11.86
C PRO A 124 8.73 1.62 11.08
N ALA A 125 8.63 0.85 9.98
CA ALA A 125 9.78 0.52 9.15
C ALA A 125 10.47 1.76 8.57
N ARG A 126 9.73 2.83 8.29
CA ARG A 126 10.30 4.03 7.68
C ARG A 126 11.48 4.58 8.48
N ALA A 127 11.32 4.70 9.81
CA ALA A 127 12.38 5.19 10.69
C ALA A 127 13.62 4.27 10.67
N LEU A 128 13.41 2.95 10.61
CA LEU A 128 14.50 1.98 10.52
C LEU A 128 15.26 2.09 9.19
N VAL A 129 14.54 2.29 8.07
CA VAL A 129 15.17 2.51 6.77
C VAL A 129 15.95 3.82 6.74
N GLU A 130 15.38 4.89 7.29
CA GLU A 130 16.07 6.18 7.37
C GLU A 130 17.34 6.10 8.22
N GLU A 131 17.29 5.43 9.38
CA GLU A 131 18.46 5.18 10.22
C GLU A 131 19.53 4.35 9.48
N ALA A 132 19.13 3.29 8.79
CA ALA A 132 20.04 2.47 7.98
C ALA A 132 20.69 3.29 6.86
N ILE A 133 19.94 4.18 6.21
CA ILE A 133 20.48 5.09 5.19
C ILE A 133 21.52 6.02 5.81
N GLN A 134 21.28 6.58 6.99
CA GLN A 134 22.24 7.46 7.64
C GLN A 134 23.56 6.74 7.98
N ARG A 135 23.48 5.48 8.43
CA ARG A 135 24.65 4.65 8.78
C ARG A 135 25.28 3.91 7.61
N ARG A 136 24.78 4.04 6.38
CA ARG A 136 25.24 3.24 5.23
C ARG A 136 26.75 3.29 4.97
N PHE A 137 27.40 4.40 5.29
CA PHE A 137 28.85 4.57 5.12
C PHE A 137 29.69 3.83 6.17
N GLU A 138 29.09 3.43 7.30
CA GLU A 138 29.72 2.56 8.30
C GLU A 138 29.83 1.11 7.81
N VAL A 139 28.90 0.71 6.94
CA VAL A 139 28.80 -0.63 6.34
C VAL A 139 29.60 -0.72 5.04
N ASP A 140 29.44 0.28 4.18
CA ASP A 140 30.04 0.33 2.86
C ASP A 140 30.52 1.74 2.52
N THR A 141 31.81 1.89 2.23
CA THR A 141 32.41 3.17 1.85
C THR A 141 31.77 3.82 0.61
N SER A 142 31.16 3.03 -0.28
CA SER A 142 30.49 3.57 -1.47
C SER A 142 29.13 4.21 -1.14
N GLY A 143 28.53 3.82 -0.01
CA GLY A 143 27.23 4.26 0.48
C GLY A 143 26.05 3.64 -0.28
N GLU A 144 26.26 2.51 -0.95
CA GLU A 144 25.26 1.84 -1.80
C GLU A 144 24.64 0.61 -1.13
N VAL A 145 25.14 0.22 0.05
CA VAL A 145 24.66 -0.94 0.82
C VAL A 145 24.00 -0.48 2.11
N LEU A 146 22.80 -0.99 2.38
CA LEU A 146 22.13 -0.86 3.67
C LEU A 146 22.29 -2.14 4.49
N GLU A 147 22.47 -1.99 5.80
CA GLU A 147 22.39 -3.09 6.75
C GLU A 147 21.24 -2.83 7.72
N PHE A 148 20.36 -3.82 7.88
CA PHE A 148 19.38 -3.85 8.95
C PHE A 148 19.84 -4.82 10.04
N PRO A 149 19.75 -4.44 11.32
CA PRO A 149 20.16 -5.30 12.43
C PRO A 149 19.28 -6.55 12.58
N GLN A 150 18.05 -6.50 12.06
CA GLN A 150 17.09 -7.61 12.10
C GLN A 150 16.28 -7.68 10.80
N GLY A 151 15.95 -8.90 10.37
CA GLY A 151 15.04 -9.12 9.25
C GLY A 151 13.57 -8.81 9.58
N GLY A 152 12.75 -8.72 8.54
CA GLY A 152 11.29 -8.48 8.66
C GLY A 152 10.87 -7.02 8.49
N CYS A 153 11.81 -6.10 8.28
CA CYS A 153 11.54 -4.71 7.93
C CYS A 153 11.02 -4.60 6.48
N PRO A 154 9.81 -4.09 6.21
CA PRO A 154 9.34 -3.78 4.85
C PRO A 154 10.04 -2.53 4.30
N TRP A 155 11.23 -2.71 3.72
CA TRP A 155 12.11 -1.60 3.33
C TRP A 155 11.90 -1.06 1.92
N LYS A 156 11.36 -1.88 0.98
CA LYS A 156 11.38 -1.60 -0.47
C LYS A 156 10.82 -0.23 -0.81
N GLU A 157 9.56 0.01 -0.47
CA GLU A 157 8.86 1.26 -0.79
C GLU A 157 9.49 2.48 -0.10
N HIS A 158 9.97 2.31 1.14
CA HIS A 158 10.64 3.36 1.89
C HIS A 158 11.97 3.78 1.26
N ILE A 159 12.73 2.85 0.68
CA ILE A 159 13.94 3.20 -0.08
C ILE A 159 13.60 4.16 -1.22
N PHE A 160 12.59 3.86 -2.04
CA PHE A 160 12.24 4.71 -3.18
C PHE A 160 11.72 6.09 -2.78
N SER A 161 11.00 6.20 -1.67
CA SER A 161 10.56 7.50 -1.16
C SER A 161 11.73 8.28 -0.55
N LEU A 162 12.51 7.66 0.34
CA LEU A 162 13.65 8.30 1.02
C LEU A 162 14.78 8.70 0.05
N GLU A 163 15.02 7.94 -1.02
CA GLU A 163 16.00 8.33 -2.05
C GLU A 163 15.67 9.68 -2.67
N LYS A 164 14.38 9.90 -2.97
CA LYS A 164 13.89 11.16 -3.55
C LYS A 164 13.88 12.27 -2.51
N GLU A 165 13.37 12.00 -1.32
CA GLU A 165 13.25 12.99 -0.24
C GLU A 165 14.60 13.48 0.28
N LEU A 166 15.58 12.58 0.43
CA LEU A 166 16.94 12.90 0.89
C LEU A 166 17.87 13.31 -0.25
N ALA A 167 17.39 13.30 -1.50
CA ALA A 167 18.15 13.61 -2.71
C ALA A 167 19.51 12.87 -2.75
N LEU A 168 19.47 11.54 -2.54
CA LEU A 168 20.70 10.76 -2.45
C LEU A 168 21.48 10.83 -3.78
N PRO A 169 22.80 11.12 -3.73
CA PRO A 169 23.61 11.26 -4.95
C PRO A 169 23.84 9.94 -5.68
N LYS A 170 23.69 8.82 -4.96
CA LYS A 170 23.78 7.46 -5.46
C LYS A 170 22.59 6.67 -4.97
N THR A 171 22.09 5.79 -5.82
CA THR A 171 21.02 4.86 -5.49
C THR A 171 21.54 3.68 -4.68
N LEU A 172 20.72 3.19 -3.77
CA LEU A 172 21.00 2.04 -2.92
C LEU A 172 20.87 0.74 -3.72
N GLN A 173 21.88 -0.11 -3.71
CA GLN A 173 21.91 -1.31 -4.55
C GLN A 173 21.57 -2.57 -3.77
N LEU A 174 22.04 -2.67 -2.53
CA LEU A 174 21.94 -3.90 -1.74
C LEU A 174 21.40 -3.63 -0.33
N VAL A 175 20.70 -4.62 0.18
CA VAL A 175 20.17 -4.65 1.54
C VAL A 175 20.61 -5.95 2.22
N LEU A 176 21.26 -5.83 3.37
CA LEU A 176 21.75 -6.91 4.21
C LEU A 176 20.93 -7.01 5.50
N TYR A 177 20.58 -8.22 5.91
CA TYR A 177 19.94 -8.45 7.22
C TYR A 177 20.03 -9.92 7.64
N PRO A 178 20.02 -10.24 8.95
CA PRO A 178 19.93 -11.61 9.42
C PRO A 178 18.48 -12.12 9.37
N ASP A 179 18.29 -13.37 8.97
CA ASP A 179 17.00 -14.05 9.09
C ASP A 179 16.74 -14.58 10.51
N ARG A 180 15.59 -15.22 10.73
CA ARG A 180 15.20 -15.75 12.04
C ARG A 180 16.14 -16.85 12.58
N SER A 181 16.95 -17.45 11.72
CA SER A 181 17.97 -18.44 12.10
C SER A 181 19.36 -17.83 12.32
N GLY A 182 19.47 -16.50 12.20
CA GLY A 182 20.74 -15.78 12.30
C GLY A 182 21.60 -15.86 11.04
N GLN A 183 21.09 -16.42 9.94
CA GLN A 183 21.81 -16.48 8.67
C GLN A 183 21.63 -15.17 7.91
N TRP A 184 22.73 -14.64 7.38
CA TRP A 184 22.70 -13.40 6.62
C TRP A 184 22.02 -13.58 5.27
N ARG A 185 21.17 -12.61 4.92
CA ARG A 185 20.49 -12.49 3.65
C ARG A 185 20.94 -11.20 2.97
N VAL A 186 21.12 -11.30 1.66
CA VAL A 186 21.34 -10.17 0.77
C VAL A 186 20.17 -10.10 -0.22
N GLN A 187 19.62 -8.91 -0.40
CA GLN A 187 18.65 -8.63 -1.45
C GLN A 187 19.12 -7.42 -2.25
N SER A 188 18.96 -7.50 -3.57
CA SER A 188 19.11 -6.34 -4.44
C SER A 188 17.87 -5.45 -4.38
N VAL A 189 18.08 -4.15 -4.54
CA VAL A 189 16.98 -3.20 -4.73
C VAL A 189 16.50 -3.32 -6.18
N PRO A 190 15.18 -3.43 -6.42
CA PRO A 190 14.66 -3.52 -7.78
C PRO A 190 14.80 -2.17 -8.53
N VAL A 191 14.70 -2.20 -9.85
CA VAL A 191 14.67 -0.96 -10.68
C VAL A 191 13.46 -0.08 -10.36
N GLU A 192 12.34 -0.71 -9.99
CA GLU A 192 11.08 -0.08 -9.59
C GLU A 192 10.43 -0.87 -8.44
N PRO A 193 9.55 -0.26 -7.61
CA PRO A 193 8.97 -0.91 -6.43
C PRO A 193 8.37 -2.31 -6.65
N HIS A 194 7.82 -2.56 -7.85
CA HIS A 194 7.15 -3.82 -8.21
C HIS A 194 7.88 -4.61 -9.31
N ALA A 195 9.07 -4.17 -9.72
CA ALA A 195 9.84 -4.86 -10.74
C ALA A 195 10.57 -6.09 -10.16
N PHE A 196 10.72 -7.11 -11.00
CA PHE A 196 11.58 -8.27 -10.71
C PHE A 196 13.05 -7.99 -11.05
N GLU A 197 13.30 -7.07 -11.98
CA GLU A 197 14.65 -6.67 -12.39
C GLU A 197 15.32 -5.85 -11.28
N SER A 198 16.58 -6.19 -11.00
CA SER A 198 17.43 -5.49 -10.04
C SER A 198 18.23 -4.41 -10.74
N ARG A 199 18.47 -3.28 -10.06
CA ARG A 199 19.39 -2.25 -10.53
C ARG A 199 20.84 -2.57 -10.18
#